data_AF-V4P8C1-F1
#
_entry.id   AF-V4P8C1-F1
#
_cell.length_a   1.000
_cell.length_b   1.000
_cell.length_c   1.000
_cell.angle_alpha   90.00
_cell.angle_beta   90.00
_cell.angle_gamma   90.00
#
_symmetry.space_group_name_H-M   'P 1'
#
loop_
_entity.id
_entity.type
_entity.pdbx_description
1 polymer ?
#
loop_
_entity_poly.entity_id
_entity_poly.type
_entity_poly.pdbx_seq_one_letter_code
_entity_poly.pdbx_strand_id
1 'polypeptide(L)'
;MTIKKILFAILGSLGLVLLLALTIILFSSVTRLHEATTAKQSNQITDLTLSSAWAWAQERGLTNLELNAPRPASPTALARIRSLRAKADGDFRRALALMPKRGLRADPVQHIGFESAFVHLEVSRARVDQDLGLPVEQRDPALRRDWFPSISAVIERSQMFALHYTSQALIATSTISKESIARRNLSLMSEYAGRERGLMGAIPPHLKDRAGSPGALAKG
;
A
#
# COMPACT_ATOMS: atom_id res chain seq x y z
N MET A 1 -62.03 30.91 23.58
CA MET A 1 -61.19 30.63 22.39
C MET A 1 -61.96 29.72 21.46
N THR A 2 -62.06 30.05 20.16
CA THR A 2 -62.81 29.25 19.17
C THR A 2 -62.00 28.01 18.76
N ILE A 3 -62.65 26.84 18.66
CA ILE A 3 -62.06 25.54 18.27
C ILE A 3 -61.15 25.65 17.03
N LYS A 4 -61.53 26.48 16.05
CA LYS A 4 -60.74 26.76 14.84
C LYS A 4 -59.33 27.28 15.13
N LYS A 5 -59.16 28.17 16.12
CA LYS A 5 -57.85 28.73 16.50
C LYS A 5 -56.93 27.67 17.11
N ILE A 6 -57.48 26.75 17.89
CA ILE A 6 -56.73 25.63 18.48
C ILE A 6 -56.30 24.65 17.40
N LEU A 7 -57.19 24.32 16.46
CA LEU A 7 -56.87 23.45 15.33
C LEU A 7 -55.74 24.02 14.46
N PHE A 8 -55.82 25.30 14.08
CA PHE A 8 -54.76 25.96 13.32
C PHE A 8 -53.43 26.02 14.07
N ALA A 9 -53.44 26.21 15.39
CA ALA A 9 -52.22 26.21 16.20
C ALA A 9 -51.54 24.83 16.23
N ILE A 10 -52.32 23.74 16.34
CA ILE A 10 -51.81 22.36 16.30
C ILE A 10 -51.27 22.01 14.91
N LEU A 11 -51.99 22.35 13.85
CA LEU A 11 -51.51 22.13 12.47
C LEU A 11 -50.23 22.93 12.18
N GLY A 12 -50.16 24.18 12.63
CA GLY A 12 -48.97 25.01 12.48
C GLY A 12 -47.75 24.48 13.23
N SER A 13 -47.94 24.03 14.49
CA SER A 13 -46.85 23.44 15.28
C SER A 13 -46.37 22.12 14.69
N LEU A 14 -47.29 21.27 14.21
CA LEU A 14 -46.93 20.01 13.54
C LEU A 14 -46.16 20.27 12.23
N GLY A 15 -46.59 21.25 11.43
CA GLY A 15 -45.89 21.67 10.22
C GLY A 15 -44.48 22.19 10.52
N LEU A 16 -44.31 22.97 11.59
CA LEU A 16 -43.01 23.49 12.01
C LEU A 16 -42.07 22.35 12.45
N VAL A 17 -42.56 21.39 13.25
CA VAL A 17 -41.79 20.21 13.66
C VAL A 17 -41.37 19.38 12.45
N LEU A 18 -42.26 19.19 11.48
CA LEU A 18 -41.94 18.48 10.25
C LEU A 18 -40.85 19.18 9.44
N LEU A 19 -40.94 20.51 9.28
CA LEU A 19 -39.92 21.31 8.58
C LEU A 19 -38.55 21.24 9.29
N LEU A 20 -38.52 21.30 10.62
CA LEU A 20 -37.29 21.14 11.39
C LEU A 20 -36.69 19.74 11.21
N ALA A 21 -37.51 18.69 11.30
CA ALA A 21 -37.07 17.32 11.07
C ALA A 21 -36.49 17.12 9.67
N LEU A 22 -37.17 17.62 8.63
CA LEU A 22 -36.70 17.56 7.25
C LEU A 22 -35.39 18.32 7.06
N THR A 23 -35.22 19.47 7.70
CA THR A 23 -33.98 20.26 7.65
C THR A 23 -32.81 19.50 8.27
N ILE A 24 -33.01 18.85 9.43
CA ILE A 24 -32.00 18.02 10.10
C ILE A 24 -31.64 16.80 9.23
N ILE A 25 -32.64 16.14 8.64
CA ILE A 25 -32.43 14.99 7.75
C ILE A 25 -31.66 15.42 6.49
N LEU A 26 -32.01 16.57 5.90
CA LEU A 26 -31.32 17.10 4.73
C LEU A 26 -29.86 17.43 5.04
N PHE A 27 -29.61 18.19 6.11
CA PHE A 27 -28.26 18.56 6.52
C PHE A 27 -27.39 17.32 6.80
N SER A 28 -27.92 16.38 7.59
CA SER A 28 -27.20 15.13 7.88
C SER A 28 -26.97 14.26 6.64
N SER A 29 -27.87 14.30 5.64
CA SER A 29 -27.69 13.57 4.38
C SER A 29 -26.63 14.20 3.49
N VAL A 30 -26.54 15.52 3.45
CA VAL A 30 -25.46 16.23 2.73
C VAL A 30 -24.10 15.93 3.36
N THR A 31 -24.01 15.96 4.69
CA THR A 31 -22.78 15.60 5.41
C THR A 31 -22.37 14.16 5.14
N ARG A 32 -23.31 13.20 5.20
CA ARG A 32 -23.04 11.79 4.87
C ARG A 32 -22.55 11.60 3.44
N LEU A 33 -23.12 12.33 2.48
CA LEU A 33 -22.68 12.28 1.09
C LEU A 33 -21.24 12.79 0.93
N HIS A 34 -20.91 13.88 1.64
CA HIS A 34 -19.57 14.44 1.64
C HIS A 34 -18.54 13.45 2.23
N GLU A 35 -18.84 12.89 3.41
CA GLU A 35 -18.01 11.88 4.07
C GLU A 35 -17.83 10.62 3.21
N ALA A 36 -18.89 10.13 2.58
CA ALA A 36 -18.83 8.98 1.68
C ALA A 36 -17.96 9.25 0.45
N THR A 37 -18.01 10.46 -0.10
CA THR A 37 -17.18 10.87 -1.25
C THR A 37 -15.71 10.93 -0.86
N THR A 38 -15.39 11.53 0.29
CA THR A 38 -14.02 11.58 0.82
C THR A 38 -13.49 10.18 1.12
N ALA A 39 -14.29 9.31 1.75
CA ALA A 39 -13.90 7.93 2.03
C ALA A 39 -13.65 7.14 0.74
N LYS A 40 -14.49 7.31 -0.29
CA LYS A 40 -14.27 6.67 -1.60
C LYS A 40 -12.93 7.09 -2.22
N GLN A 41 -12.64 8.39 -2.25
CA GLN A 41 -11.39 8.89 -2.83
C GLN A 41 -10.16 8.41 -2.05
N SER A 42 -10.22 8.49 -0.71
CA SER A 42 -9.18 7.99 0.17
C SER A 42 -8.93 6.49 -0.06
N ASN A 43 -9.99 5.67 -0.10
CA ASN A 43 -9.86 4.23 -0.32
C ASN A 43 -9.23 3.92 -1.68
N GLN A 44 -9.59 4.65 -2.74
CA GLN A 44 -8.97 4.47 -4.05
C GLN A 44 -7.45 4.74 -4.02
N ILE A 45 -7.01 5.78 -3.32
CA ILE A 45 -5.59 6.08 -3.15
C ILE A 45 -4.90 4.97 -2.34
N THR A 46 -5.51 4.55 -1.23
CA THR A 46 -5.01 3.46 -0.40
C THR A 46 -4.86 2.17 -1.21
N ASP A 47 -5.89 1.77 -1.96
CA ASP A 47 -5.89 0.52 -2.73
C ASP A 47 -4.79 0.52 -3.80
N LEU A 48 -4.64 1.62 -4.55
CA LEU A 48 -3.57 1.78 -5.53
C LEU A 48 -2.18 1.72 -4.85
N THR A 49 -2.04 2.35 -3.68
CA THR A 49 -0.77 2.37 -2.95
C THR A 49 -0.40 0.98 -2.43
N LEU A 50 -1.35 0.26 -1.82
CA LEU A 50 -1.16 -1.12 -1.35
C LEU A 50 -0.87 -2.07 -2.52
N SER A 51 -1.56 -1.88 -3.64
CA SER A 51 -1.36 -2.64 -4.88
C SER A 51 0.04 -2.43 -5.48
N SER A 52 0.57 -1.21 -5.37
CA SER A 52 1.96 -0.86 -5.73
C SER A 52 2.96 -1.55 -4.80
N ALA A 53 2.75 -1.41 -3.48
CA ALA A 53 3.58 -2.01 -2.45
C ALA A 53 3.71 -3.53 -2.62
N TRP A 54 2.61 -4.21 -2.93
CA TRP A 54 2.59 -5.65 -3.16
C TRP A 54 3.38 -6.07 -4.41
N ALA A 55 3.31 -5.29 -5.48
CA ALA A 55 4.08 -5.54 -6.70
C ALA A 55 5.59 -5.28 -6.49
N TRP A 56 5.96 -4.20 -5.79
CA TRP A 56 7.35 -3.95 -5.37
C TRP A 56 7.87 -5.04 -4.42
N ALA A 57 7.06 -5.56 -3.50
CA ALA A 57 7.49 -6.64 -2.60
C ALA A 57 7.83 -7.93 -3.35
N GLN A 58 7.09 -8.26 -4.41
CA GLN A 58 7.41 -9.40 -5.28
C GLN A 58 8.64 -9.13 -6.13
N GLU A 59 8.78 -7.92 -6.68
CA GLU A 59 9.97 -7.51 -7.40
C GLU A 59 11.20 -7.62 -6.50
N ARG A 60 11.14 -7.10 -5.27
CA ARG A 60 12.20 -7.22 -4.26
C ARG A 60 12.69 -8.64 -4.15
N GLY A 61 11.77 -9.59 -3.91
CA GLY A 61 12.09 -11.00 -3.72
C GLY A 61 12.67 -11.66 -4.96
N LEU A 62 12.01 -11.50 -6.12
CA LEU A 62 12.44 -12.11 -7.37
C LEU A 62 13.79 -11.57 -7.83
N THR A 63 13.96 -10.25 -7.81
CA THR A 63 15.22 -9.60 -8.18
C THR A 63 16.34 -10.00 -7.23
N ASN A 64 16.08 -10.09 -5.91
CA ASN A 64 17.08 -10.54 -4.95
C ASN A 64 17.51 -11.99 -5.20
N LEU A 65 16.58 -12.87 -5.58
CA LEU A 65 16.88 -14.24 -5.96
C LEU A 65 17.79 -14.28 -7.20
N GLU A 66 17.42 -13.56 -8.26
CA GLU A 66 18.18 -13.54 -9.52
C GLU A 66 19.57 -12.89 -9.33
N LEU A 67 19.68 -11.83 -8.53
CA LEU A 67 20.96 -11.20 -8.18
C LEU A 67 21.92 -12.15 -7.44
N ASN A 68 21.41 -13.14 -6.72
CA ASN A 68 22.23 -14.15 -6.03
C ASN A 68 22.38 -15.46 -6.81
N ALA A 69 21.68 -15.63 -7.94
CA ALA A 69 21.82 -16.82 -8.78
C ALA A 69 23.17 -16.80 -9.53
N PRO A 70 23.85 -17.96 -9.69
CA PRO A 70 25.19 -18.01 -10.28
C PRO A 70 25.22 -17.56 -11.75
N ARG A 71 24.13 -17.80 -12.49
CA ARG A 71 24.02 -17.49 -13.91
C ARG A 71 23.29 -16.15 -14.13
N PRO A 72 23.48 -15.51 -15.30
CA PRO A 72 22.63 -14.41 -15.75
C PRO A 72 21.13 -14.77 -15.64
N ALA A 73 20.31 -13.78 -15.33
CA ALA A 73 18.89 -13.95 -15.17
C ALA A 73 18.23 -14.42 -16.47
N SER A 74 17.32 -15.38 -16.38
CA SER A 74 16.63 -15.91 -17.55
C SER A 74 15.73 -14.84 -18.21
N PRO A 75 15.47 -14.92 -19.53
CA PRO A 75 14.54 -14.01 -20.20
C PRO A 75 13.14 -13.99 -19.56
N THR A 76 12.69 -15.13 -19.05
CA THR A 76 11.42 -15.28 -18.32
C THR A 76 11.43 -14.53 -17.00
N ALA A 77 12.50 -14.64 -16.22
CA ALA A 77 12.65 -13.90 -14.95
C ALA A 77 12.69 -12.39 -15.20
N LEU A 78 13.46 -11.94 -16.20
CA LEU A 78 13.52 -10.54 -16.60
C LEU A 78 12.16 -10.00 -17.07
N ALA A 79 11.40 -10.77 -17.85
CA ALA A 79 10.05 -10.40 -18.25
C ALA A 79 9.10 -10.28 -17.06
N ARG A 80 9.21 -11.19 -16.08
CA ARG A 80 8.41 -11.13 -14.86
C ARG A 80 8.76 -9.92 -14.01
N ILE A 81 10.04 -9.60 -13.83
CA ILE A 81 10.50 -8.39 -13.13
C ILE A 81 9.92 -7.14 -13.81
N ARG A 82 10.05 -7.02 -15.14
CA ARG A 82 9.49 -5.87 -15.88
C ARG A 82 7.97 -5.75 -15.71
N SER A 83 7.24 -6.86 -15.72
CA SER A 83 5.78 -6.87 -15.50
C SER A 83 5.41 -6.38 -14.10
N LEU A 84 6.15 -6.82 -13.07
CA LEU A 84 5.94 -6.36 -11.69
C LEU A 84 6.21 -4.86 -11.56
N ARG A 85 7.29 -4.36 -12.16
CA ARG A 85 7.61 -2.92 -12.21
C ARG A 85 6.51 -2.12 -12.87
N ALA A 86 6.10 -2.51 -14.08
CA ALA A 86 5.05 -1.81 -14.83
C ALA A 86 3.74 -1.71 -14.04
N LYS A 87 3.37 -2.80 -13.34
CA LYS A 87 2.21 -2.80 -12.45
C LYS A 87 2.40 -1.84 -11.28
N ALA A 88 3.51 -1.97 -10.55
CA ALA A 88 3.77 -1.19 -9.35
C ALA A 88 3.81 0.32 -9.66
N ASP A 89 4.58 0.69 -10.69
CA ASP A 89 4.79 2.08 -11.07
C ASP A 89 3.52 2.68 -11.70
N GLY A 90 2.73 1.87 -12.39
CA GLY A 90 1.43 2.26 -12.94
C GLY A 90 0.38 2.51 -11.86
N ASP A 91 0.33 1.67 -10.82
CA ASP A 91 -0.53 1.89 -9.65
C ASP A 91 -0.05 3.14 -8.85
N PHE A 92 1.25 3.31 -8.67
CA PHE A 92 1.87 4.44 -8.00
C PHE A 92 1.53 5.78 -8.66
N ARG A 93 1.77 5.91 -9.97
CA ARG A 93 1.44 7.13 -10.72
C ARG A 93 -0.05 7.46 -10.67
N ARG A 94 -0.92 6.44 -10.68
CA ARG A 94 -2.36 6.63 -10.50
C ARG A 94 -2.70 7.13 -9.11
N ALA A 95 -2.05 6.62 -8.06
CA ALA A 95 -2.24 7.12 -6.70
C ALA A 95 -1.85 8.60 -6.57
N LEU A 96 -0.69 8.98 -7.13
CA LEU A 96 -0.26 10.38 -7.14
C LEU A 96 -1.19 11.30 -7.93
N ALA A 97 -1.68 10.86 -9.09
CA ALA A 97 -2.63 11.63 -9.91
C ALA A 97 -4.00 11.85 -9.24
N LEU A 98 -4.29 11.13 -8.16
CA LEU A 98 -5.49 11.35 -7.33
C LEU A 98 -5.27 12.38 -6.21
N MET A 99 -4.05 12.90 -6.04
CA MET A 99 -3.70 13.87 -4.99
C MET A 99 -3.55 15.32 -5.48
N PRO A 100 -3.78 16.30 -4.58
CA PRO A 100 -4.93 16.36 -3.68
C PRO A 100 -6.16 16.79 -4.50
N LYS A 101 -7.16 15.91 -4.59
CA LYS A 101 -8.50 16.29 -5.05
C LYS A 101 -9.32 16.86 -3.89
N ARG A 102 -10.33 17.68 -4.21
CA ARG A 102 -11.23 18.31 -3.20
C ARG A 102 -11.72 17.27 -2.18
N GLY A 103 -11.53 17.56 -0.89
CA GLY A 103 -12.01 16.72 0.23
C GLY A 103 -10.91 15.98 0.98
N LEU A 104 -9.70 15.86 0.42
CA LEU A 104 -8.55 15.24 1.08
C LEU A 104 -7.54 16.28 1.57
N ARG A 105 -7.01 16.06 2.77
CA ARG A 105 -5.89 16.81 3.33
C ARG A 105 -4.59 16.35 2.69
N ALA A 106 -3.95 17.27 1.97
CA ALA A 106 -2.60 17.06 1.47
C ALA A 106 -1.62 16.92 2.64
N ASP A 107 -0.63 16.04 2.47
CA ASP A 107 0.56 15.99 3.32
C ASP A 107 1.78 16.07 2.40
N PRO A 108 2.36 17.28 2.24
CA PRO A 108 3.52 17.49 1.38
C PRO A 108 4.73 16.65 1.79
N VAL A 109 4.90 16.37 3.09
CA VAL A 109 6.04 15.59 3.59
C VAL A 109 5.94 14.13 3.15
N GLN A 110 4.76 13.52 3.30
CA GLN A 110 4.54 12.15 2.83
C GLN A 110 4.60 12.05 1.31
N HIS A 111 4.11 13.08 0.60
CA HIS A 111 4.19 13.14 -0.85
C HIS A 111 5.63 13.17 -1.35
N ILE A 112 6.41 14.16 -0.92
CA ILE A 112 7.81 14.33 -1.30
C ILE A 112 8.62 13.11 -0.88
N GLY A 113 8.38 12.56 0.31
CA GLY A 113 9.04 11.35 0.80
C GLY A 113 8.75 10.13 -0.08
N PHE A 114 7.52 10.00 -0.58
CA PHE A 114 7.14 8.87 -1.44
C PHE A 114 7.72 8.99 -2.85
N GLU A 115 7.64 10.18 -3.45
CA GLU A 115 8.26 10.47 -4.76
C GLU A 115 9.78 10.31 -4.72
N SER A 116 10.43 10.85 -3.69
CA SER A 116 11.89 10.72 -3.50
C SER A 116 12.31 9.25 -3.40
N ALA A 117 11.60 8.45 -2.59
CA ALA A 117 11.89 7.02 -2.48
C ALA A 117 11.70 6.27 -3.81
N PHE A 118 10.70 6.67 -4.61
CA PHE A 118 10.50 6.11 -5.95
C PHE A 118 11.65 6.46 -6.90
N VAL A 119 12.12 7.71 -6.90
CA VAL A 119 13.29 8.13 -7.71
C VAL A 119 14.54 7.35 -7.31
N HIS A 120 14.78 7.15 -6.01
CA HIS A 120 15.89 6.33 -5.53
C HIS A 120 15.78 4.86 -5.99
N LEU A 121 14.58 4.30 -6.01
CA LEU A 121 14.35 2.95 -6.55
C LEU A 121 14.69 2.87 -8.04
N GLU A 122 14.28 3.86 -8.86
CA GLU A 122 14.57 3.87 -10.29
C GLU A 122 16.08 3.87 -10.59
N VAL A 123 16.85 4.66 -9.84
CA VAL A 123 18.32 4.67 -9.94
C VAL A 123 18.91 3.31 -9.57
N SER A 124 18.38 2.67 -8.52
CA SER A 124 18.79 1.32 -8.10
C SER A 124 18.47 0.26 -9.16
N ARG A 125 17.27 0.31 -9.75
CA ARG A 125 16.82 -0.60 -10.81
C ARG A 125 17.73 -0.56 -12.04
N ALA A 126 18.18 0.63 -12.45
CA ALA A 126 19.09 0.76 -13.60
C ALA A 126 20.41 0.00 -13.41
N ARG A 127 20.99 0.05 -12.19
CA ARG A 127 22.19 -0.72 -11.84
C ARG A 127 21.90 -2.21 -11.80
N VAL A 128 20.76 -2.58 -11.21
CA VAL A 128 20.34 -3.99 -11.09
C VAL A 128 20.15 -4.62 -12.47
N ASP A 129 19.59 -3.88 -13.42
CA ASP A 129 19.35 -4.40 -14.77
C ASP A 129 20.65 -4.73 -15.51
N GLN A 130 21.74 -3.99 -15.25
CA GLN A 130 23.07 -4.34 -15.74
C GLN A 130 23.56 -5.64 -15.08
N ASP A 131 23.51 -5.73 -13.75
CA ASP A 131 24.02 -6.87 -12.99
C ASP A 131 23.26 -8.18 -13.28
N LEU A 132 21.95 -8.11 -13.52
CA LEU A 132 21.14 -9.28 -13.86
C LEU A 132 21.56 -9.92 -15.19
N GLY A 133 22.21 -9.18 -16.09
CA GLY A 133 22.78 -9.70 -17.34
C GLY A 133 24.12 -10.42 -17.17
N LEU A 134 24.76 -10.31 -16.00
CA LEU A 134 26.09 -10.81 -15.73
C LEU A 134 26.06 -12.11 -14.89
N PRO A 135 27.10 -12.97 -14.96
CA PRO A 135 27.34 -14.01 -13.96
C PRO A 135 27.60 -13.42 -12.58
N VAL A 136 27.32 -14.15 -11.50
CA VAL A 136 27.37 -13.63 -10.12
C VAL A 136 28.75 -13.09 -9.71
N GLU A 137 29.81 -13.63 -10.29
CA GLU A 137 31.20 -13.26 -10.02
C GLU A 137 31.55 -11.87 -10.58
N GLN A 138 30.80 -11.40 -11.58
CA GLN A 138 31.00 -10.11 -12.25
C GLN A 138 30.03 -9.03 -11.75
N ARG A 139 29.10 -9.37 -10.84
CA ARG A 139 28.13 -8.44 -10.27
C ARG A 139 28.72 -7.61 -9.15
N ASP A 140 28.18 -6.41 -8.96
CA ASP A 140 28.56 -5.53 -7.85
C ASP A 140 28.08 -6.13 -6.51
N PRO A 141 28.99 -6.55 -5.61
CA PRO A 141 28.60 -7.10 -4.32
C PRO A 141 27.90 -6.07 -3.42
N ALA A 142 28.18 -4.77 -3.58
CA ALA A 142 27.47 -3.73 -2.84
C ALA A 142 26.01 -3.64 -3.29
N LEU A 143 25.75 -3.74 -4.59
CA LEU A 143 24.39 -3.70 -5.13
C LEU A 143 23.51 -4.84 -4.61
N ARG A 144 24.06 -6.06 -4.49
CA ARG A 144 23.34 -7.21 -3.92
C ARG A 144 22.94 -6.99 -2.47
N ARG A 145 23.81 -6.36 -1.67
CA ARG A 145 23.54 -6.01 -0.28
C ARG A 145 22.51 -4.88 -0.18
N ASP A 146 22.60 -3.90 -1.07
CA ASP A 146 21.86 -2.63 -0.95
C ASP A 146 20.49 -2.68 -1.65
N TRP A 147 20.27 -3.62 -2.59
CA TRP A 147 19.00 -3.77 -3.31
C TRP A 147 17.81 -3.96 -2.36
N PHE A 148 17.91 -4.94 -1.46
CA PHE A 148 16.80 -5.30 -0.59
C PHE A 148 16.38 -4.16 0.35
N PRO A 149 17.30 -3.47 1.04
CA PRO A 149 16.97 -2.25 1.79
C PRO A 149 16.40 -1.13 0.91
N SER A 150 16.98 -0.90 -0.28
CA SER A 150 16.58 0.19 -1.19
C SER A 150 15.11 0.09 -1.61
N ILE A 151 14.68 -1.08 -2.10
CA ILE A 151 13.27 -1.27 -2.48
C ILE A 151 12.35 -1.39 -1.26
N SER A 152 12.85 -1.84 -0.11
CA SER A 152 12.05 -1.84 1.13
C SER A 152 11.72 -0.43 1.59
N ALA A 153 12.63 0.54 1.40
CA ALA A 153 12.37 1.94 1.74
C ALA A 153 11.17 2.52 0.97
N VAL A 154 11.01 2.22 -0.33
CA VAL A 154 9.83 2.70 -1.08
C VAL A 154 8.54 2.02 -0.61
N ILE A 155 8.61 0.72 -0.25
CA ILE A 155 7.47 -0.02 0.29
C ILE A 155 7.03 0.60 1.61
N GLU A 156 7.95 0.90 2.52
CA GLU A 156 7.66 1.54 3.80
C GLU A 156 7.05 2.94 3.63
N ARG A 157 7.62 3.76 2.72
CA ARG A 157 7.05 5.08 2.39
C ARG A 157 5.64 4.96 1.83
N SER A 158 5.38 3.96 0.98
CA SER A 158 4.04 3.70 0.45
C SER A 158 3.05 3.31 1.55
N GLN A 159 3.47 2.56 2.57
CA GLN A 159 2.62 2.20 3.70
C GLN A 159 2.28 3.40 4.58
N MET A 160 3.25 4.28 4.84
CA MET A 160 3.02 5.53 5.59
C MET A 160 2.07 6.45 4.84
N PHE A 161 2.24 6.54 3.53
CA PHE A 161 1.35 7.28 2.65
C PHE A 161 -0.08 6.70 2.66
N ALA A 162 -0.23 5.38 2.52
CA ALA A 162 -1.52 4.70 2.60
C ALA A 162 -2.21 4.88 3.97
N LEU A 163 -1.43 4.90 5.06
CA LEU A 163 -1.93 5.16 6.41
C LEU A 163 -2.50 6.58 6.53
N HIS A 164 -1.79 7.58 6.01
CA HIS A 164 -2.26 8.97 6.02
C HIS A 164 -3.64 9.09 5.37
N TYR A 165 -3.80 8.52 4.16
CA TYR A 165 -5.09 8.57 3.47
C TYR A 165 -6.15 7.77 4.19
N THR A 166 -5.87 6.52 4.56
CA THR A 166 -6.81 5.67 5.30
C THR A 166 -7.36 6.36 6.55
N SER A 167 -6.53 7.14 7.27
CA SER A 167 -6.98 7.88 8.46
C SER A 167 -8.07 8.92 8.17
N GLN A 168 -8.11 9.45 6.96
CA GLN A 168 -9.12 10.41 6.51
C GLN A 168 -10.44 9.73 6.11
N ALA A 169 -10.40 8.45 5.75
CA ALA A 169 -11.60 7.64 5.52
C ALA A 169 -12.26 7.14 6.80
N LEU A 170 -11.54 7.11 7.94
CA LEU A 170 -12.07 6.62 9.23
C LEU A 170 -13.22 7.47 9.80
N ILE A 171 -13.46 8.65 9.23
CA ILE A 171 -14.57 9.54 9.57
C ILE A 171 -15.91 9.00 9.01
N ALA A 172 -15.87 8.12 8.00
CA ALA A 172 -17.06 7.48 7.47
C ALA A 172 -17.54 6.30 8.34
N THR A 173 -18.78 5.87 8.11
CA THR A 173 -19.50 4.79 8.81
C THR A 173 -18.63 3.60 9.25
N SER A 174 -18.98 2.98 10.38
CA SER A 174 -18.19 1.94 11.07
C SER A 174 -17.73 0.75 10.22
N THR A 175 -18.48 0.36 9.18
CA THR A 175 -18.11 -0.77 8.29
C THR A 175 -16.91 -0.45 7.40
N ILE A 176 -16.87 0.74 6.79
CA ILE A 176 -15.78 1.17 5.90
C ILE A 176 -14.47 1.29 6.69
N SER A 177 -14.57 1.80 7.92
CA SER A 177 -13.44 1.95 8.83
C SER A 177 -12.85 0.59 9.24
N LYS A 178 -13.71 -0.39 9.58
CA LYS A 178 -13.27 -1.76 9.93
C LYS A 178 -12.58 -2.47 8.76
N GLU A 179 -13.15 -2.36 7.57
CA GLU A 179 -12.59 -2.99 6.36
C GLU A 179 -11.20 -2.42 6.02
N SER A 180 -11.05 -1.10 6.14
CA SER A 180 -9.78 -0.42 5.86
C SER A 180 -8.67 -0.80 6.86
N ILE A 181 -9.02 -0.94 8.14
CA ILE A 181 -8.09 -1.45 9.17
C ILE A 181 -7.69 -2.90 8.87
N ALA A 182 -8.64 -3.76 8.49
CA ALA A 182 -8.38 -5.15 8.16
C ALA A 182 -7.43 -5.28 6.96
N ARG A 183 -7.69 -4.57 5.85
CA ARG A 183 -6.80 -4.53 4.68
C ARG A 183 -5.38 -4.09 5.05
N ARG A 184 -5.25 -3.06 5.88
CA ARG A 184 -3.96 -2.57 6.36
C ARG A 184 -3.19 -3.66 7.11
N ASN A 185 -3.83 -4.31 8.08
CA ASN A 185 -3.18 -5.35 8.88
C ASN A 185 -2.77 -6.55 8.01
N LEU A 186 -3.62 -6.97 7.07
CA LEU A 186 -3.29 -8.01 6.10
C LEU A 186 -2.09 -7.63 5.23
N SER A 187 -2.00 -6.36 4.81
CA SER A 187 -0.84 -5.88 4.05
C SER A 187 0.44 -5.92 4.87
N LEU A 188 0.40 -5.50 6.14
CA LEU A 188 1.56 -5.56 7.03
C LEU A 188 2.01 -7.00 7.23
N MET A 189 1.09 -7.91 7.57
CA MET A 189 1.39 -9.34 7.73
C MET A 189 2.00 -9.95 6.47
N SER A 190 1.42 -9.64 5.30
CA SER A 190 1.92 -10.12 4.01
C SER A 190 3.31 -9.59 3.68
N GLU A 191 3.60 -8.36 4.08
CA GLU A 191 4.92 -7.76 3.88
C GLU A 191 5.97 -8.37 4.80
N TYR A 192 5.67 -8.60 6.08
CA TYR A 192 6.56 -9.31 7.00
C TYR A 192 6.86 -10.73 6.50
N ALA A 193 5.82 -11.49 6.12
CA ALA A 193 5.99 -12.82 5.54
C ALA A 193 6.74 -12.79 4.19
N GLY A 194 6.63 -11.68 3.44
CA GLY A 194 7.41 -11.45 2.23
C GLY A 194 8.88 -11.16 2.51
N ARG A 195 9.20 -10.41 3.59
CA ARG A 195 10.57 -10.15 4.02
C ARG A 195 11.28 -11.40 4.45
N GLU A 196 10.65 -12.22 5.29
CA GLU A 196 11.22 -13.48 5.76
C GLU A 196 11.58 -14.39 4.58
N ARG A 197 10.66 -14.57 3.62
CA ARG A 197 10.94 -15.35 2.40
C ARG A 197 12.07 -14.77 1.54
N GLY A 198 12.11 -13.45 1.40
CA GLY A 198 13.15 -12.78 0.61
C GLY A 198 14.55 -12.90 1.23
N LEU A 199 14.65 -12.84 2.56
CA LEU A 199 15.88 -13.09 3.31
C LEU A 199 16.33 -14.54 3.22
N MET A 200 15.40 -15.51 3.30
CA MET A 200 15.72 -16.93 3.10
C MET A 200 16.27 -17.23 1.70
N GLY A 201 15.78 -16.55 0.67
CA GLY A 201 16.31 -16.67 -0.69
C GLY A 201 17.74 -16.14 -0.89
N ALA A 202 18.27 -15.37 0.07
CA ALA A 202 19.64 -14.86 0.06
C ALA A 202 20.66 -15.83 0.69
N ILE A 203 20.21 -16.95 1.29
CA ILE A 203 21.11 -17.92 1.92
C ILE A 203 21.86 -18.71 0.81
N PRO A 204 23.21 -18.69 0.80
CA PRO A 204 23.99 -19.46 -0.15
C PRO A 204 23.73 -20.98 -0.02
N PRO A 205 23.81 -21.76 -1.12
CA PRO A 205 23.56 -23.20 -1.09
C PRO A 205 24.39 -23.98 -0.04
N HIS A 206 25.63 -23.58 0.21
CA HIS A 206 26.56 -24.26 1.12
C HIS A 206 26.20 -24.14 2.63
N LEU A 207 25.26 -23.27 3.00
CA LEU A 207 24.75 -23.17 4.38
C LEU A 207 23.42 -23.93 4.58
N LYS A 208 22.76 -24.34 3.48
CA LYS A 208 21.51 -25.10 3.54
C LYS A 208 21.73 -26.53 4.07
N ASP A 209 22.91 -27.09 3.84
CA ASP A 209 23.28 -28.45 4.26
C ASP A 209 23.59 -28.57 5.76
N ARG A 210 23.85 -27.46 6.47
CA ARG A 210 24.10 -27.49 7.92
C ARG A 210 22.83 -27.46 8.77
N ALA A 211 21.70 -27.06 8.20
CA ALA A 211 20.42 -26.99 8.90
C ALA A 211 19.57 -28.27 8.76
N GLY A 212 20.05 -29.28 8.02
CA GLY A 212 19.29 -30.47 7.62
C GLY A 212 19.79 -31.82 8.11
N SER A 213 20.83 -31.90 8.96
CA SER A 213 21.38 -33.19 9.43
C SER A 213 21.06 -33.48 10.90
N PRO A 214 19.92 -34.12 11.21
CA PRO A 214 19.76 -34.85 12.47
C PRO A 214 20.44 -36.23 12.33
N GLY A 215 21.73 -36.32 12.68
CA GLY A 215 22.39 -37.63 12.66
C GLY A 215 23.91 -37.60 12.73
N ALA A 216 24.49 -37.07 13.81
CA ALA A 216 25.89 -37.32 14.13
C ALA A 216 26.16 -37.16 15.64
N LEU A 217 25.40 -37.86 16.48
CA LEU A 217 25.78 -38.17 17.86
C LEU A 217 25.43 -39.62 18.17
N ALA A 218 26.16 -40.54 17.54
CA ALA A 218 26.30 -41.91 17.98
C ALA A 218 27.59 -42.48 17.41
N LYS A 219 28.69 -42.37 18.18
CA LYS A 219 29.80 -43.32 18.34
C LYS A 219 31.02 -42.58 18.89
N GLY A 220 31.46 -43.02 20.07
CA GLY A 220 32.60 -42.50 20.83
C GLY A 220 32.29 -42.58 22.30
#